data_AF-A0A7Z9JIA1-F1
#
_entry.id   AF-A0A7Z9JIA1-F1
#
_cell.length_a   1.000
_cell.length_b   1.000
_cell.length_c   1.000
_cell.angle_alpha   90.00
_cell.angle_beta   90.00
_cell.angle_gamma   90.00
#
_symmetry.space_group_name_H-M   'P 1'
#
loop_
_entity.id
_entity.type
_entity.pdbx_description
1 polymer ?
#
loop_
_entity_poly.entity_id
_entity_poly.type
_entity_poly.pdbx_seq_one_letter_code
_entity_poly.pdbx_strand_id
1 'polypeptide(L)'
;MNFLLLILPLLTNAALADTQRTIFYVWDMETDPAWTMNGEWEYGNPLGLGGDTFGGPDPTGGATGKNCIGINHAGDYSIELGGPYDLITGSIDCSNIQGTQLQFQRWLNIDWQPYVTTYISVSNDGMTWSEIWSNSQSTEIVDMEWIEYSYDISKIADGQQTVFIKWDYCIKMDGLKLAWAYSGWNIDDVVISGVAPCAADIDGNGDVGVGDVLSIIEQWGLTNSPADLNNDGIVNVSDLLVVVGNWGPCN
;
A
#
# COMPACT_ATOMS: atom_id res chain seq x y z
N MET A 1 -47.01 -32.81 -9.45
CA MET A 1 -45.83 -32.17 -8.84
C MET A 1 -44.78 -32.09 -9.94
N ASN A 2 -44.72 -30.96 -10.66
CA ASN A 2 -43.84 -30.75 -11.82
C ASN A 2 -42.45 -30.35 -11.30
N PHE A 3 -41.42 -31.14 -11.57
CA PHE A 3 -40.04 -30.72 -11.38
C PHE A 3 -39.54 -30.09 -12.69
N LEU A 4 -39.43 -28.76 -12.69
CA LEU A 4 -38.79 -27.99 -13.75
C LEU A 4 -37.27 -28.09 -13.53
N LEU A 5 -36.57 -28.82 -14.40
CA LEU A 5 -35.10 -28.90 -14.38
C LEU A 5 -34.54 -27.63 -15.03
N LEU A 6 -34.07 -26.68 -14.22
CA LEU A 6 -33.35 -25.50 -14.70
C LEU A 6 -31.92 -25.93 -15.06
N ILE A 7 -31.59 -25.96 -16.35
CA ILE A 7 -30.21 -26.07 -16.82
C ILE A 7 -29.64 -24.65 -16.82
N LEU A 8 -28.84 -24.30 -15.81
CA LEU A 8 -28.02 -23.10 -15.82
C LEU A 8 -26.81 -23.32 -16.74
N PRO A 9 -26.45 -22.37 -17.62
CA PRO A 9 -25.29 -22.52 -18.47
C PRO A 9 -24.01 -22.51 -17.61
N LEU A 10 -23.10 -23.44 -17.91
CA LEU A 10 -21.72 -23.43 -17.41
C LEU A 10 -21.08 -22.08 -17.79
N LEU A 11 -20.89 -21.22 -16.79
CA LEU A 11 -19.96 -20.11 -16.91
C LEU A 11 -18.57 -20.72 -17.10
N THR A 12 -17.97 -20.46 -18.26
CA THR A 12 -16.57 -20.74 -18.50
C THR A 12 -15.75 -20.00 -17.45
N ASN A 13 -14.98 -20.73 -16.65
CA ASN A 13 -13.89 -20.17 -15.87
C ASN A 13 -12.89 -19.54 -16.85
N ALA A 14 -13.08 -18.27 -17.18
CA ALA A 14 -11.94 -17.40 -17.41
C ALA A 14 -11.34 -17.20 -16.01
N ALA A 15 -10.42 -18.08 -15.64
CA ALA A 15 -9.43 -17.68 -14.65
C ALA A 15 -8.73 -16.48 -15.27
N LEU A 16 -9.07 -15.28 -14.79
CA LEU A 16 -8.19 -14.13 -14.95
C LEU A 16 -6.82 -14.61 -14.47
N ALA A 17 -5.79 -14.46 -15.29
CA ALA A 17 -4.42 -14.61 -14.81
C ALA A 17 -4.29 -13.63 -13.65
N ASP A 18 -4.32 -14.15 -12.43
CA ASP A 18 -3.97 -13.40 -11.24
C ASP A 18 -2.46 -13.22 -11.35
N THR A 19 -2.04 -12.09 -11.91
CA THR A 19 -0.62 -11.74 -12.03
C THR A 19 -0.08 -11.79 -10.61
N GLN A 20 0.72 -12.82 -10.32
CA GLN A 20 1.23 -13.07 -8.98
C GLN A 20 2.08 -11.85 -8.57
N ARG A 21 1.59 -11.07 -7.60
CA ARG A 21 2.32 -9.90 -7.09
C ARG A 21 3.49 -10.36 -6.24
N THR A 22 4.64 -9.75 -6.46
CA THR A 22 5.84 -9.91 -5.63
C THR A 22 5.79 -8.91 -4.48
N ILE A 23 6.14 -9.38 -3.28
CA ILE A 23 6.33 -8.53 -2.11
C ILE A 23 7.77 -8.00 -2.14
N PHE A 24 7.92 -6.68 -2.20
CA PHE A 24 9.21 -6.00 -2.25
C PHE A 24 9.66 -5.52 -0.88
N TYR A 25 8.72 -5.04 -0.07
CA TYR A 25 9.00 -4.55 1.27
C TYR A 25 7.97 -5.06 2.27
N VAL A 26 8.44 -5.38 3.46
CA VAL A 26 7.61 -5.78 4.61
C VAL A 26 8.18 -5.13 5.86
N TRP A 27 7.30 -4.53 6.66
CA TRP A 27 7.56 -4.08 8.02
C TRP A 27 6.49 -4.66 8.93
N ASP A 28 6.84 -5.73 9.65
CA ASP A 28 6.00 -6.42 10.65
C ASP A 28 6.02 -5.74 12.03
N MET A 29 6.69 -4.59 12.13
CA MET A 29 6.89 -3.80 13.33
C MET A 29 7.56 -4.54 14.51
N GLU A 30 8.11 -5.74 14.34
CA GLU A 30 8.83 -6.42 15.43
C GLU A 30 10.21 -5.79 15.69
N THR A 31 10.68 -4.97 14.77
CA THR A 31 11.78 -4.02 14.96
C THR A 31 11.32 -2.63 14.55
N ASP A 32 11.68 -1.61 15.35
CA ASP A 32 11.40 -0.21 15.03
C ASP A 32 11.94 0.14 13.64
N PRO A 33 11.09 0.53 12.68
CA PRO A 33 11.53 0.85 11.32
C PRO A 33 12.25 2.20 11.23
N ALA A 34 12.41 2.93 12.35
CA ALA A 34 13.02 4.24 12.45
C ALA A 34 12.32 5.29 11.55
N TRP A 35 11.01 5.15 11.38
CA TRP A 35 10.17 6.10 10.66
C TRP A 35 10.03 7.40 11.43
N THR A 36 9.74 8.48 10.71
CA THR A 36 9.54 9.79 11.35
C THR A 36 8.18 9.82 12.01
N MET A 37 8.14 10.14 13.31
CA MET A 37 6.92 10.21 14.11
C MET A 37 6.84 11.59 14.78
N ASN A 38 5.70 12.28 14.59
CA ASN A 38 5.41 13.57 15.23
C ASN A 38 4.10 13.50 16.02
N GLY A 39 3.90 14.41 16.97
CA GLY A 39 2.72 14.36 17.84
C GLY A 39 2.80 13.17 18.79
N GLU A 40 1.72 12.39 18.88
CA GLU A 40 1.61 11.23 19.77
C GLU A 40 1.83 9.89 19.04
N TRP A 41 2.29 9.91 17.79
CA TRP A 41 2.76 8.70 17.11
C TRP A 41 3.95 8.10 17.87
N GLU A 42 3.87 6.81 18.20
CA GLU A 42 4.93 6.08 18.88
C GLU A 42 5.01 4.61 18.44
N TYR A 43 6.22 4.06 18.53
CA TYR A 43 6.51 2.65 18.30
C TYR A 43 6.48 1.87 19.62
N GLY A 44 5.81 0.72 19.65
CA GLY A 44 5.86 -0.18 20.79
C GLY A 44 4.65 -1.08 20.91
N ASN A 45 4.47 -1.66 22.10
CA ASN A 45 3.36 -2.54 22.39
C ASN A 45 2.16 -1.73 22.91
N PRO A 46 1.02 -1.71 22.20
CA PRO A 46 -0.20 -1.07 22.69
C PRO A 46 -0.73 -1.79 23.93
N LEU A 47 -1.25 -1.03 24.90
CA LEU A 47 -1.59 -1.55 26.24
C LEU A 47 -3.05 -2.00 26.37
N GLY A 48 -3.85 -1.91 25.31
CA GLY A 48 -5.28 -2.17 25.36
C GLY A 48 -6.07 -1.15 26.17
N LEU A 49 -5.60 0.10 26.21
CA LEU A 49 -6.20 1.20 26.95
C LEU A 49 -6.97 2.14 26.00
N GLY A 50 -7.62 3.16 26.56
CA GLY A 50 -8.47 4.07 25.81
C GLY A 50 -9.86 3.51 25.55
N GLY A 51 -10.71 4.28 24.89
CA GLY A 51 -12.06 3.87 24.54
C GLY A 51 -13.06 3.84 25.70
N ASP A 52 -12.70 4.36 26.88
CA ASP A 52 -13.54 4.30 28.08
C ASP A 52 -14.85 5.10 27.94
N THR A 53 -14.82 6.16 27.12
CA THR A 53 -15.99 7.04 26.88
C THR A 53 -16.49 6.98 25.44
N PHE A 54 -15.60 7.04 24.45
CA PHE A 54 -15.92 7.02 23.03
C PHE A 54 -15.00 6.06 22.28
N GLY A 55 -15.52 5.38 21.25
CA GLY A 55 -14.76 4.41 20.46
C GLY A 55 -14.62 3.04 21.12
N GLY A 56 -13.46 2.41 20.89
CA GLY A 56 -13.02 1.16 21.50
C GLY A 56 -11.60 1.32 22.05
N PRO A 57 -11.15 0.38 22.88
CA PRO A 57 -9.77 0.37 23.35
C PRO A 57 -8.81 0.09 22.20
N ASP A 58 -7.54 0.41 22.41
CA ASP A 58 -6.44 -0.07 21.58
C ASP A 58 -6.35 -1.60 21.56
N PRO A 59 -5.61 -2.17 20.59
CA PRO A 59 -5.21 -3.55 20.68
C PRO A 59 -4.24 -3.78 21.85
N THR A 60 -3.97 -5.05 22.19
CA THR A 60 -3.01 -5.43 23.25
C THR A 60 -1.65 -5.90 22.70
N GLY A 61 -1.48 -5.78 21.39
CA GLY A 61 -0.27 -6.08 20.62
C GLY A 61 -0.46 -5.68 19.16
N GLY A 62 0.54 -5.91 18.33
CA GLY A 62 0.43 -5.80 16.87
C GLY A 62 -0.62 -6.73 16.27
N ALA A 63 -0.93 -6.53 14.99
CA ALA A 63 -1.72 -7.45 14.19
C ALA A 63 -1.00 -8.80 14.07
N THR A 64 0.32 -8.74 13.87
CA THR A 64 1.22 -9.85 14.15
C THR A 64 2.22 -9.45 15.24
N GLY A 65 2.78 -10.44 15.92
CA GLY A 65 3.77 -10.19 16.95
C GLY A 65 3.24 -9.38 18.15
N LYS A 66 4.05 -8.46 18.63
CA LYS A 66 3.83 -7.69 19.86
C LYS A 66 3.74 -6.20 19.60
N ASN A 67 4.55 -5.68 18.70
CA ASN A 67 4.71 -4.23 18.56
C ASN A 67 3.94 -3.72 17.34
N CYS A 68 3.56 -2.45 17.37
CA CYS A 68 3.03 -1.72 16.23
C CYS A 68 3.42 -0.24 16.36
N ILE A 69 3.03 0.56 15.37
CA ILE A 69 3.08 2.03 15.49
C ILE A 69 1.66 2.51 15.77
N GLY A 70 1.48 3.34 16.80
CA GLY A 70 0.17 3.86 17.17
C GLY A 70 0.18 5.28 17.69
N ILE A 71 -1.00 5.88 17.81
CA ILE A 71 -1.20 7.19 18.45
C ILE A 71 -1.53 6.93 19.93
N ASN A 72 -0.57 7.18 20.83
CA ASN A 72 -0.69 6.97 22.28
C ASN A 72 -1.12 5.54 22.69
N HIS A 73 -0.16 4.62 22.81
CA HIS A 73 -0.36 3.23 23.25
C HIS A 73 -0.88 3.07 24.68
N ALA A 74 -0.96 4.16 25.44
CA ALA A 74 -1.36 4.18 26.84
C ALA A 74 -2.74 4.83 27.08
N GLY A 75 -3.52 5.11 26.04
CA GLY A 75 -4.90 5.58 26.18
C GLY A 75 -5.39 6.42 24.99
N ASP A 76 -6.38 7.28 25.25
CA ASP A 76 -6.94 8.12 24.19
C ASP A 76 -5.98 9.25 23.78
N TYR A 77 -6.02 9.68 22.51
CA TYR A 77 -5.25 10.83 22.03
C TYR A 77 -5.65 12.15 22.70
N SER A 78 -4.72 13.09 22.74
CA SER A 78 -4.95 14.46 23.23
C SER A 78 -5.92 15.23 22.34
N ILE A 79 -6.85 15.98 22.96
CA ILE A 79 -7.78 16.87 22.26
C ILE A 79 -7.26 18.32 22.16
N GLU A 80 -5.98 18.55 22.45
CA GLU A 80 -5.36 19.85 22.20
C GLU A 80 -5.31 20.16 20.70
N LEU A 81 -5.77 21.34 20.31
CA LEU A 81 -5.83 21.75 18.91
C LEU A 81 -4.42 21.79 18.30
N GLY A 82 -4.22 21.09 17.19
CA GLY A 82 -2.91 20.99 16.57
C GLY A 82 -2.83 20.01 15.40
N GLY A 83 -1.63 19.93 14.82
CA GLY A 83 -1.33 19.11 13.65
C GLY A 83 -1.29 19.89 12.33
N PRO A 84 -1.19 19.18 11.17
CA PRO A 84 -1.12 17.73 11.07
C PRO A 84 0.12 17.15 11.77
N TYR A 85 -0.07 16.03 12.47
CA TYR A 85 0.98 15.23 13.08
C TYR A 85 1.17 13.98 12.25
N ASP A 86 2.40 13.77 11.79
CA ASP A 86 2.68 12.80 10.73
C ASP A 86 3.51 11.61 11.23
N LEU A 87 3.12 10.41 10.78
CA LEU A 87 3.95 9.23 10.66
C LEU A 87 4.40 9.11 9.19
N ILE A 88 5.70 9.14 8.94
CA ILE A 88 6.26 9.12 7.58
C ILE A 88 7.29 8.00 7.46
N THR A 89 7.15 7.15 6.45
CA THR A 89 8.12 6.10 6.15
C THR A 89 9.51 6.65 5.84
N GLY A 90 10.53 5.80 5.92
CA GLY A 90 11.77 6.04 5.16
C GLY A 90 11.51 6.06 3.65
N SER A 91 12.53 6.44 2.87
CA SER A 91 12.42 6.39 1.40
C SER A 91 12.30 4.93 0.92
N ILE A 92 11.30 4.67 0.09
CA ILE A 92 11.04 3.37 -0.52
C ILE A 92 11.45 3.46 -2.00
N ASP A 93 12.31 2.54 -2.44
CA ASP A 93 12.73 2.48 -3.84
C ASP A 93 11.75 1.60 -4.64
N CYS A 94 10.93 2.26 -5.46
CA CYS A 94 9.98 1.64 -6.37
C CYS A 94 10.43 1.75 -7.83
N SER A 95 11.72 2.01 -8.11
CA SER A 95 12.22 2.21 -9.47
C SER A 95 11.99 0.99 -10.37
N ASN A 96 11.94 -0.18 -9.74
CA ASN A 96 11.72 -1.47 -10.39
C ASN A 96 10.43 -2.13 -9.88
N ILE A 97 9.36 -1.36 -9.73
CA ILE A 97 8.04 -1.88 -9.38
C ILE A 97 7.01 -1.26 -10.32
N GLN A 98 6.12 -2.10 -10.84
CA GLN A 98 4.91 -1.69 -11.57
C GLN A 98 3.66 -2.16 -10.83
N GLY A 99 2.57 -1.42 -10.97
CA GLY A 99 1.30 -1.70 -10.31
C GLY A 99 1.42 -1.65 -8.79
N THR A 100 2.27 -0.79 -8.24
CA THR A 100 2.61 -0.75 -6.81
C THR A 100 1.37 -0.62 -5.92
N GLN A 101 1.26 -1.48 -4.92
CA GLN A 101 0.21 -1.49 -3.89
C GLN A 101 0.82 -1.24 -2.51
N LEU A 102 0.12 -0.46 -1.70
CA LEU A 102 0.31 -0.36 -0.27
C LEU A 102 -0.70 -1.27 0.44
N GLN A 103 -0.23 -2.15 1.30
CA GLN A 103 -1.04 -2.98 2.19
C GLN A 103 -0.61 -2.77 3.63
N PHE A 104 -1.55 -2.79 4.58
CA PHE A 104 -1.25 -2.74 6.01
C PHE A 104 -2.46 -3.18 6.85
N GLN A 105 -2.21 -3.56 8.09
CA GLN A 105 -3.22 -3.81 9.11
C GLN A 105 -3.58 -2.52 9.84
N ARG A 106 -4.88 -2.26 9.98
CA ARG A 106 -5.44 -1.07 10.61
C ARG A 106 -6.24 -1.44 11.85
N TRP A 107 -6.03 -0.68 12.92
CA TRP A 107 -6.98 -0.53 14.03
C TRP A 107 -7.15 0.96 14.30
N LEU A 108 -8.31 1.52 13.95
CA LEU A 108 -8.54 2.96 14.00
C LEU A 108 -9.82 3.31 14.78
N ASN A 109 -9.65 4.11 15.83
CA ASN A 109 -10.70 4.71 16.65
C ASN A 109 -10.54 6.23 16.63
N ILE A 110 -11.42 6.94 15.93
CA ILE A 110 -11.27 8.39 15.74
C ILE A 110 -12.60 9.09 15.50
N ASP A 111 -12.66 10.35 15.93
CA ASP A 111 -13.76 11.27 15.62
C ASP A 111 -13.77 11.61 14.12
N TRP A 112 -14.82 12.26 13.64
CA TRP A 112 -15.00 12.59 12.21
C TRP A 112 -14.43 13.97 11.84
N GLN A 113 -14.27 14.24 10.54
CA GLN A 113 -13.44 15.35 10.01
C GLN A 113 -13.62 16.77 10.60
N PRO A 114 -14.82 17.25 10.97
CA PRO A 114 -15.00 18.54 11.63
C PRO A 114 -14.19 18.67 12.93
N TYR A 115 -13.90 17.55 13.59
CA TYR A 115 -13.18 17.50 14.86
C TYR A 115 -11.81 16.86 14.75
N VAL A 116 -11.69 15.76 14.00
CA VAL A 116 -10.41 15.13 13.75
C VAL A 116 -10.34 14.70 12.30
N THR A 117 -9.33 15.19 11.57
CA THR A 117 -9.05 14.68 10.23
C THR A 117 -7.88 13.72 10.29
N THR A 118 -7.97 12.65 9.53
CA THR A 118 -6.85 11.76 9.30
C THR A 118 -6.78 11.36 7.83
N TYR A 119 -5.55 11.27 7.31
CA TYR A 119 -5.27 11.04 5.90
C TYR A 119 -4.21 9.98 5.71
N ILE A 120 -4.28 9.30 4.57
CA ILE A 120 -3.14 8.57 4.00
C ILE A 120 -2.72 9.30 2.73
N SER A 121 -1.44 9.61 2.61
CA SER A 121 -0.88 10.31 1.45
C SER A 121 0.41 9.65 0.97
N VAL A 122 0.67 9.79 -0.33
CA VAL A 122 1.88 9.26 -1.00
C VAL A 122 2.61 10.41 -1.70
N SER A 123 3.94 10.38 -1.65
CA SER A 123 4.80 11.34 -2.33
C SER A 123 5.98 10.64 -2.99
N ASN A 124 6.43 11.16 -4.15
CA ASN A 124 7.65 10.71 -4.81
C ASN A 124 8.82 11.73 -4.73
N ASP A 125 8.60 12.86 -4.04
CA ASP A 125 9.59 13.94 -3.89
C ASP A 125 9.78 14.37 -2.41
N GLY A 126 8.96 13.84 -1.50
CA GLY A 126 8.93 14.19 -0.07
C GLY A 126 8.33 15.56 0.24
N MET A 127 7.85 16.30 -0.78
CA MET A 127 7.36 17.67 -0.66
C MET A 127 5.90 17.80 -1.09
N THR A 128 5.55 17.17 -2.21
CA THR A 128 4.21 17.16 -2.80
C THR A 128 3.53 15.85 -2.45
N TRP A 129 2.39 15.93 -1.77
CA TRP A 129 1.67 14.77 -1.25
C TRP A 129 0.34 14.60 -1.97
N SER A 130 0.07 13.38 -2.43
CA SER A 130 -1.21 12.97 -3.02
C SER A 130 -2.01 12.15 -2.01
N GLU A 131 -3.18 12.65 -1.62
CA GLU A 131 -4.11 11.92 -0.75
C GLU A 131 -4.67 10.68 -1.47
N ILE A 132 -4.66 9.54 -0.80
CA ILE A 132 -5.28 8.29 -1.28
C ILE A 132 -6.45 7.84 -0.41
N TRP A 133 -6.56 8.37 0.82
CA TRP A 133 -7.66 8.07 1.74
C TRP A 133 -7.83 9.16 2.81
N SER A 134 -9.05 9.33 3.29
CA SER A 134 -9.40 10.14 4.46
C SER A 134 -10.57 9.55 5.27
N ASN A 135 -10.65 9.88 6.57
CA ASN A 135 -11.79 9.51 7.42
C ASN A 135 -13.08 10.24 7.01
N SER A 136 -14.24 9.78 7.48
CA SER A 136 -15.53 10.33 7.05
C SER A 136 -15.81 11.76 7.56
N GLN A 137 -16.60 12.53 6.80
CA GLN A 137 -17.07 13.86 7.20
C GLN A 137 -18.21 13.84 8.22
N SER A 138 -18.86 12.69 8.45
CA SER A 138 -20.10 12.65 9.22
C SER A 138 -20.25 11.43 10.13
N THR A 139 -19.26 10.54 10.19
CA THR A 139 -19.26 9.39 11.10
C THR A 139 -17.88 9.13 11.64
N GLU A 140 -17.83 8.80 12.93
CA GLU A 140 -16.64 8.24 13.58
C GLU A 140 -16.23 6.93 12.91
N ILE A 141 -14.97 6.53 13.12
CA ILE A 141 -14.48 5.19 12.83
C ILE A 141 -14.19 4.54 14.17
N VAL A 142 -14.69 3.32 14.35
CA VAL A 142 -14.51 2.52 15.56
C VAL A 142 -14.22 1.08 15.17
N ASP A 143 -12.95 0.74 15.10
CA ASP A 143 -12.49 -0.63 14.87
C ASP A 143 -12.37 -1.39 16.21
N MET A 144 -12.68 -2.68 16.18
CA MET A 144 -12.61 -3.58 17.34
C MET A 144 -11.72 -4.81 17.06
N GLU A 145 -11.11 -4.85 15.89
CA GLU A 145 -10.19 -5.87 15.42
C GLU A 145 -9.26 -5.26 14.36
N TRP A 146 -8.13 -5.92 14.11
CA TRP A 146 -7.23 -5.56 13.01
C TRP A 146 -7.90 -5.87 11.67
N ILE A 147 -7.92 -4.89 10.78
CA ILE A 147 -8.50 -4.99 9.44
C ILE A 147 -7.43 -4.66 8.40
N GLU A 148 -7.22 -5.55 7.44
CA GLU A 148 -6.30 -5.33 6.33
C GLU A 148 -6.91 -4.35 5.31
N TYR A 149 -6.11 -3.37 4.90
CA TYR A 149 -6.45 -2.46 3.80
C TYR A 149 -5.38 -2.51 2.70
N SER A 150 -5.82 -2.38 1.45
CA SER A 150 -4.96 -2.31 0.27
C SER A 150 -5.32 -1.09 -0.56
N TYR A 151 -4.32 -0.32 -0.97
CA TYR A 151 -4.48 0.86 -1.81
C TYR A 151 -3.53 0.81 -3.01
N ASP A 152 -4.05 1.17 -4.16
CA ASP A 152 -3.23 1.39 -5.35
C ASP A 152 -2.49 2.72 -5.27
N ILE A 153 -1.16 2.64 -5.29
CA ILE A 153 -0.27 3.79 -5.25
C ILE A 153 0.58 3.91 -6.53
N SER A 154 0.34 3.05 -7.51
CA SER A 154 1.11 2.92 -8.75
C SER A 154 1.29 4.24 -9.49
N LYS A 155 0.23 5.05 -9.57
CA LYS A 155 0.25 6.37 -10.23
C LYS A 155 1.35 7.31 -9.71
N ILE A 156 1.72 7.17 -8.43
CA ILE A 156 2.74 8.01 -7.79
C ILE A 156 4.05 7.23 -7.62
N ALA A 157 3.99 5.92 -7.38
CA ALA A 157 5.13 5.12 -6.95
C ALA A 157 5.88 4.42 -8.10
N ASP A 158 5.20 4.01 -9.17
CA ASP A 158 5.82 3.18 -10.20
C ASP A 158 7.00 3.89 -10.87
N GLY A 159 8.13 3.18 -10.95
CA GLY A 159 9.36 3.68 -11.56
C GLY A 159 10.06 4.79 -10.77
N GLN A 160 9.63 5.11 -9.54
CA GLN A 160 10.25 6.16 -8.73
C GLN A 160 11.28 5.61 -7.74
N GLN A 161 12.48 6.18 -7.73
CA GLN A 161 13.56 5.79 -6.80
C GLN A 161 13.30 6.20 -5.34
N THR A 162 12.41 7.17 -5.13
CA THR A 162 12.07 7.68 -3.81
C THR A 162 10.57 7.81 -3.70
N VAL A 163 9.97 6.98 -2.85
CA VAL A 163 8.55 7.05 -2.50
C VAL A 163 8.42 7.13 -0.98
N PHE A 164 7.46 7.91 -0.50
CA PHE A 164 7.14 8.05 0.91
C PHE A 164 5.64 7.84 1.10
N ILE A 165 5.28 7.16 2.19
CA ILE A 165 3.90 7.04 2.64
C ILE A 165 3.76 7.78 3.96
N LYS A 166 2.63 8.45 4.12
CA LYS A 166 2.32 9.24 5.30
C LYS A 166 0.93 8.93 5.80
N TRP A 167 0.86 8.67 7.10
CA TRP A 167 -0.38 8.66 7.88
C TRP A 167 -0.36 9.89 8.78
N ASP A 168 -1.43 10.67 8.76
CA ASP A 168 -1.47 11.88 9.58
C ASP A 168 -2.79 12.07 10.30
N TYR A 169 -2.77 12.83 11.39
CA TYR A 169 -3.96 13.26 12.10
C TYR A 169 -3.88 14.74 12.50
N CYS A 170 -5.02 15.41 12.59
CA CYS A 170 -5.13 16.79 13.03
C CYS A 170 -6.36 16.98 13.90
N ILE A 171 -6.16 17.55 15.08
CA ILE A 171 -7.20 17.87 16.05
C ILE A 171 -7.73 19.29 15.79
N LYS A 172 -9.04 19.37 15.57
CA LYS A 172 -9.78 20.56 15.16
C LYS A 172 -10.93 20.83 16.13
N MET A 173 -11.67 21.90 15.83
CA MET A 173 -12.92 22.23 16.48
C MET A 173 -13.96 22.63 15.44
N ASP A 174 -15.22 22.29 15.69
CA ASP A 174 -16.36 22.79 14.94
C ASP A 174 -17.06 23.90 15.73
N GLY A 175 -16.74 25.14 15.39
CA GLY A 175 -17.17 26.32 16.13
C GLY A 175 -16.57 26.37 17.54
N LEU A 176 -17.37 26.02 18.56
CA LEU A 176 -16.95 25.98 19.98
C LEU A 176 -16.93 24.55 20.53
N LYS A 177 -17.10 23.54 19.69
CA LYS A 177 -17.12 22.13 20.07
C LYS A 177 -15.77 21.51 19.76
N LEU A 178 -15.19 20.87 20.76
CA LEU A 178 -13.93 20.13 20.64
C LEU A 178 -14.20 18.69 20.19
N ALA A 179 -13.15 18.03 19.70
CA ALA A 179 -13.13 16.59 19.48
C ALA A 179 -13.38 15.82 20.77
N TRP A 180 -13.93 14.63 20.62
CA TRP A 180 -13.84 13.61 21.66
C TRP A 180 -12.53 12.85 21.54
N ALA A 181 -12.02 12.36 22.67
CA ALA A 181 -10.82 11.54 22.71
C ALA A 181 -11.19 10.09 22.39
N TYR A 182 -10.40 9.43 21.55
CA TYR A 182 -10.51 8.00 21.19
C TYR A 182 -9.11 7.38 21.25
N SER A 183 -9.02 6.06 21.21
CA SER A 183 -7.72 5.34 21.29
C SER A 183 -6.79 5.58 20.09
N GLY A 184 -7.25 6.27 19.04
CA GLY A 184 -6.39 6.72 17.95
C GLY A 184 -6.17 5.65 16.88
N TRP A 185 -5.01 5.68 16.25
CA TRP A 185 -4.70 4.85 15.08
C TRP A 185 -3.49 3.97 15.37
N ASN A 186 -3.65 2.65 15.25
CA ASN A 186 -2.58 1.67 15.23
C ASN A 186 -2.39 1.06 13.83
N ILE A 187 -1.13 0.89 13.42
CA ILE A 187 -0.70 0.42 12.10
C ILE A 187 0.33 -0.69 12.30
N ASP A 188 0.14 -1.79 11.58
CA ASP A 188 1.05 -2.93 11.58
C ASP A 188 1.10 -3.62 10.20
N ASP A 189 2.03 -4.56 10.01
CA ASP A 189 2.21 -5.38 8.81
C ASP A 189 2.20 -4.56 7.50
N VAL A 190 2.99 -3.50 7.44
CA VAL A 190 3.06 -2.64 6.25
C VAL A 190 3.81 -3.36 5.14
N VAL A 191 3.18 -3.48 3.97
CA VAL A 191 3.69 -4.21 2.81
C VAL A 191 3.62 -3.34 1.56
N ILE A 192 4.68 -3.39 0.77
CA ILE A 192 4.70 -2.86 -0.61
C ILE A 192 4.85 -4.04 -1.55
N SER A 193 3.87 -4.19 -2.44
CA SER A 193 3.85 -5.24 -3.46
C SER A 193 3.60 -4.69 -4.85
N GLY A 194 3.98 -5.44 -5.87
CA GLY A 194 3.79 -5.06 -7.26
C GLY A 194 4.30 -6.14 -8.19
N VAL A 195 4.55 -5.78 -9.44
CA VAL A 195 5.19 -6.65 -10.43
C VAL A 195 6.59 -6.10 -10.69
N ALA A 196 7.61 -6.95 -10.63
CA ALA A 196 8.95 -6.56 -11.04
C ALA A 196 8.93 -6.30 -12.55
N PRO A 197 9.49 -5.18 -13.06
CA PRO A 197 9.70 -5.02 -14.48
C PRO A 197 10.70 -6.09 -14.93
N CYS A 198 10.16 -7.09 -15.60
CA CYS A 198 10.90 -8.09 -16.33
C CYS A 198 11.32 -7.44 -17.64
N ALA A 199 12.60 -7.12 -17.78
CA ALA A 199 13.12 -6.50 -19.02
C ALA A 199 12.80 -7.34 -20.27
N ALA A 200 12.60 -8.65 -20.10
CA ALA A 200 12.23 -9.57 -21.17
C ALA A 200 10.73 -9.61 -21.51
N ASP A 201 9.85 -8.97 -20.73
CA ASP A 201 8.43 -8.75 -21.06
C ASP A 201 8.31 -7.41 -21.80
N ILE A 202 8.51 -7.49 -23.10
CA ILE A 202 8.57 -6.36 -24.01
C ILE A 202 7.16 -5.87 -24.33
N ASP A 203 6.16 -6.76 -24.32
CA ASP A 203 4.77 -6.39 -24.61
C ASP A 203 3.96 -5.95 -23.37
N GLY A 204 4.53 -6.14 -22.16
CA GLY A 204 4.04 -5.63 -20.89
C GLY A 204 2.84 -6.40 -20.35
N ASN A 205 2.69 -7.68 -20.73
CA ASN A 205 1.55 -8.50 -20.34
C ASN A 205 1.71 -9.21 -18.98
N GLY A 206 2.88 -9.12 -18.35
CA GLY A 206 3.22 -9.75 -17.07
C GLY A 206 3.90 -11.12 -17.17
N ASP A 207 4.10 -11.65 -18.38
CA ASP A 207 4.76 -12.93 -18.66
C ASP A 207 5.76 -12.79 -19.82
N VAL A 208 6.97 -13.33 -19.63
CA VAL A 208 7.95 -13.50 -20.71
C VAL A 208 7.61 -14.73 -21.54
N GLY A 209 7.14 -14.53 -22.77
CA GLY A 209 6.66 -15.60 -23.64
C GLY A 209 6.75 -15.31 -25.13
N VAL A 210 5.82 -15.91 -25.89
CA VAL A 210 5.82 -15.82 -27.36
C VAL A 210 5.54 -14.39 -27.84
N GLY A 211 4.76 -13.61 -27.08
CA GLY A 211 4.52 -12.20 -27.37
C GLY A 211 5.82 -11.40 -27.43
N ASP A 212 6.71 -11.61 -26.47
CA ASP A 212 8.02 -10.93 -26.42
C ASP A 212 8.96 -11.37 -27.50
N VAL A 213 8.93 -12.66 -27.86
CA VAL A 213 9.65 -13.15 -29.05
C VAL A 213 9.18 -12.43 -30.31
N LEU A 214 7.87 -12.21 -30.45
CA LEU A 214 7.33 -11.46 -31.59
C LEU A 214 7.79 -9.99 -31.54
N SER A 215 7.85 -9.38 -30.36
CA SER A 215 8.36 -8.01 -30.17
C SER A 215 9.85 -7.89 -30.57
N ILE A 216 10.69 -8.86 -30.22
CA ILE A 216 12.09 -8.94 -30.69
C ILE A 216 12.15 -9.02 -32.22
N ILE A 217 11.34 -9.90 -32.82
CA ILE A 217 11.35 -10.12 -34.27
C ILE A 217 10.84 -8.88 -35.02
N GLU A 218 9.83 -8.19 -34.49
CA GLU A 218 9.29 -6.95 -35.06
C GLU A 218 10.34 -5.84 -35.11
N GLN A 219 11.21 -5.78 -34.11
CA GLN A 219 12.23 -4.74 -33.96
C GLN A 219 13.63 -5.18 -34.41
N TRP A 220 13.73 -6.31 -35.11
CA TRP A 220 15.01 -6.93 -35.45
C TRP A 220 15.92 -6.02 -36.27
N GLY A 221 17.18 -5.88 -35.85
CA GLY A 221 18.19 -5.05 -36.50
C GLY A 221 18.00 -3.54 -36.29
N LEU A 222 17.01 -3.11 -35.49
CA LEU A 222 16.86 -1.71 -35.11
C LEU A 222 17.91 -1.30 -34.08
N THR A 223 18.21 0.00 -34.06
CA THR A 223 19.08 0.65 -33.06
C THR A 223 18.23 1.59 -32.21
N ASN A 224 18.61 1.83 -30.95
CA ASN A 224 17.81 2.60 -29.98
C ASN A 224 16.38 2.04 -29.80
N SER A 225 16.25 0.71 -29.80
CA SER A 225 14.99 0.01 -29.64
C SER A 225 14.84 -0.45 -28.19
N PRO A 226 13.63 -0.41 -27.60
CA PRO A 226 13.38 -1.02 -26.29
C PRO A 226 13.53 -2.54 -26.28
N ALA A 227 13.62 -3.19 -27.45
CA ALA A 227 13.89 -4.62 -27.60
C ALA A 227 15.40 -4.96 -27.59
N ASP A 228 16.29 -3.96 -27.46
CA ASP A 228 17.72 -4.14 -27.20
C ASP A 228 17.91 -4.35 -25.69
N LEU A 229 17.75 -5.60 -25.26
CA LEU A 229 17.69 -6.00 -23.86
C LEU A 229 19.09 -6.10 -23.23
N ASN A 230 20.12 -6.34 -24.04
CA ASN A 230 21.51 -6.39 -23.56
C ASN A 230 22.22 -5.02 -23.65
N ASN A 231 21.56 -4.01 -24.22
CA ASN A 231 22.07 -2.66 -24.45
C ASN A 231 23.35 -2.62 -25.30
N ASP A 232 23.50 -3.53 -26.29
CA ASP A 232 24.64 -3.56 -27.21
C ASP A 232 24.48 -2.60 -28.41
N GLY A 233 23.33 -1.95 -28.52
CA GLY A 233 22.99 -0.94 -29.50
C GLY A 233 22.23 -1.49 -30.72
N ILE A 234 21.99 -2.80 -30.83
CA ILE A 234 21.26 -3.41 -31.95
C ILE A 234 20.45 -4.65 -31.54
N VAL A 235 19.16 -4.65 -31.88
CA VAL A 235 18.29 -5.82 -31.64
C VAL A 235 18.74 -7.00 -32.51
N ASN A 236 19.21 -8.07 -31.87
CA ASN A 236 19.72 -9.26 -32.53
C ASN A 236 19.43 -10.55 -31.74
N VAL A 237 20.12 -11.64 -32.13
CA VAL A 237 19.94 -12.94 -31.47
C VAL A 237 20.32 -12.91 -29.98
N SER A 238 21.21 -12.01 -29.58
CA SER A 238 21.61 -11.85 -28.18
C SER A 238 20.44 -11.39 -27.31
N ASP A 239 19.58 -10.50 -27.81
CA ASP A 239 18.37 -10.05 -27.12
C ASP A 239 17.30 -11.14 -27.07
N LEU A 240 17.14 -11.89 -28.16
CA LEU A 240 16.27 -13.07 -28.18
C LEU A 240 16.68 -14.09 -27.10
N LEU A 241 17.99 -14.27 -26.88
CA LEU A 241 18.48 -15.17 -25.83
C LEU A 241 18.17 -14.65 -24.43
N VAL A 242 18.04 -13.33 -24.22
CA VAL A 242 17.57 -12.76 -22.95
C VAL A 242 16.10 -13.14 -22.73
N VAL A 243 15.23 -13.02 -23.75
CA VAL A 243 13.82 -13.45 -23.66
C VAL A 243 13.70 -14.93 -23.35
N VAL A 244 14.36 -15.79 -24.13
CA VAL A 244 14.31 -17.24 -23.93
C VAL A 244 14.92 -17.66 -22.58
N GLY A 245 15.93 -16.95 -22.10
CA GLY A 245 16.57 -17.18 -20.81
C GLY A 245 15.70 -16.83 -19.60
N ASN A 246 14.69 -15.97 -19.76
CA ASN A 246 13.79 -15.50 -18.69
C ASN A 246 12.35 -15.98 -18.87
N TRP A 247 12.12 -17.05 -19.65
CA TRP A 247 10.79 -17.53 -19.99
C TRP A 247 9.92 -17.84 -18.76
N GLY A 248 8.69 -17.33 -18.75
CA GLY A 248 7.72 -17.51 -17.68
C GLY A 248 7.28 -16.20 -17.01
N PRO A 249 6.59 -16.28 -15.88
CA PRO A 249 6.04 -15.10 -15.20
C PRO A 249 7.11 -14.16 -14.68
N CYS A 250 6.78 -12.86 -14.67
CA CYS A 250 7.58 -11.80 -14.10
C CYS A 250 7.49 -11.81 -12.57
N ASN A 251 8.33 -12.63 -11.93
CA ASN A 251 8.41 -12.77 -10.48
C ASN A 251 9.49 -11.86 -9.87
#